data_AF-A0A928JXZ1-F1
#
_entry.id   AF-A0A928JXZ1-F1
#
_cell.length_a   1.000
_cell.length_b   1.000
_cell.length_c   1.000
_cell.angle_alpha   90.00
_cell.angle_beta   90.00
_cell.angle_gamma   90.00
#
_symmetry.space_group_name_H-M   'P 1'
#
loop_
_entity.id
_entity.type
_entity.pdbx_description
1 polymer ?
#
loop_
_entity_poly.entity_id
_entity_poly.type
_entity_poly.pdbx_seq_one_letter_code
_entity_poly.pdbx_strand_id
1 'polypeptide(L)'
;MKKRKRFYNNKKRNQKWTEEEKGRKIDFADKYIEPQNASDKFDSKRPDKNNNSVKKKAKRQKRLKNLLIAVICIAIICVGYTGMDVYMTVKERSYNPKAPSQSSNSGMVEAELRFSSLKVDSISLDSSVMLSSVIDEIEEQGYTSITFDAKRSDGTIGYASSLASVETFSALSAPSSKLKASVKELTANDILTIARVSCYKDNIAPNFLPSAAVTNDKGKLYKDEASNTYLNPKSETAYNYIKDIVQELASMGVRVFVLNDTELPEDIAKDFGGGFDALSKRLYNDIDEDIKLLEEVDVEISGKDKETGKVTKTALKNEIKALEKLDKSKVYCIFSEADKKQLTAQLERSSLTSFIIFS
;
A
#
# COMPACT_ATOMS: atom_id res chain seq x y z
N MET A 1 -53.84 91.84 -0.54
CA MET A 1 -52.66 91.42 -1.33
C MET A 1 -52.86 89.95 -1.77
N LYS A 2 -53.16 89.70 -3.05
CA LYS A 2 -53.50 88.35 -3.58
C LYS A 2 -52.28 87.41 -3.52
N LYS A 3 -52.37 86.29 -2.79
CA LYS A 3 -51.34 85.23 -2.79
C LYS A 3 -51.29 84.58 -4.18
N ARG A 4 -50.19 84.76 -4.91
CA ARG A 4 -49.94 84.09 -6.20
C ARG A 4 -49.83 82.58 -5.97
N LYS A 5 -50.68 81.78 -6.62
CA LYS A 5 -50.56 80.32 -6.65
C LYS A 5 -49.23 79.97 -7.30
N ARG A 6 -48.31 79.34 -6.55
CA ARG A 6 -47.07 78.79 -7.09
C ARG A 6 -47.43 77.49 -7.81
N PHE A 7 -47.29 77.49 -9.14
CA PHE A 7 -47.64 76.37 -10.02
C PHE A 7 -46.75 75.14 -9.87
N TYR A 8 -45.58 75.27 -9.23
CA TYR A 8 -44.62 74.18 -9.09
C TYR A 8 -44.50 73.73 -7.64
N ASN A 9 -44.82 72.47 -7.39
CA ASN A 9 -44.61 71.81 -6.12
C ASN A 9 -43.24 71.09 -6.14
N ASN A 10 -42.34 71.44 -5.22
CA ASN A 10 -40.95 70.96 -5.16
C ASN A 10 -40.83 69.48 -4.69
N LYS A 11 -41.84 68.63 -4.91
CA LYS A 11 -41.89 67.24 -4.39
C LYS A 11 -40.75 66.33 -4.87
N LYS A 12 -40.03 66.69 -5.94
CA LYS A 12 -38.90 65.91 -6.49
C LYS A 12 -37.55 66.64 -6.44
N ARG A 13 -37.46 67.77 -5.73
CA ARG A 13 -36.18 68.48 -5.54
C ARG A 13 -35.31 67.60 -4.62
N ASN A 14 -34.29 66.94 -5.19
CA ASN A 14 -33.30 66.04 -4.57
C ASN A 14 -33.47 64.52 -4.82
N GLN A 15 -34.33 64.09 -5.75
CA GLN A 15 -34.24 62.70 -6.23
C GLN A 15 -33.00 62.57 -7.13
N LYS A 16 -32.03 61.75 -6.72
CA LYS A 16 -30.92 61.34 -7.60
C LYS A 16 -31.45 60.28 -8.55
N TRP A 17 -31.19 60.47 -9.84
CA TRP A 17 -31.50 59.48 -10.88
C TRP A 17 -30.74 58.19 -10.57
N THR A 18 -31.47 57.07 -10.45
CA THR A 18 -30.90 55.74 -10.14
C THR A 18 -30.60 54.91 -11.39
N GLU A 19 -30.89 55.43 -12.57
CA GLU A 19 -30.50 54.82 -13.84
C GLU A 19 -29.07 55.24 -14.20
N GLU A 20 -28.23 54.27 -14.53
CA GLU A 20 -26.88 54.56 -15.07
C GLU A 20 -27.02 55.34 -16.39
N GLU A 21 -26.28 56.45 -16.50
CA GLU A 21 -26.24 57.28 -17.72
C GLU A 21 -25.76 56.45 -18.92
N LYS A 22 -26.70 55.90 -19.70
CA LYS A 22 -26.39 55.22 -20.96
C LYS A 22 -26.35 56.25 -22.09
N GLY A 23 -25.15 56.76 -22.36
CA GLY A 23 -24.91 57.67 -23.48
C GLY A 23 -23.47 58.16 -23.49
N ARG A 24 -22.95 58.51 -24.68
CA ARG A 24 -21.67 59.19 -24.79
C ARG A 24 -21.78 60.59 -24.20
N LYS A 25 -20.79 61.04 -23.43
CA LYS A 25 -20.73 62.40 -22.89
C LYS A 25 -20.60 63.40 -24.05
N ILE A 26 -21.63 64.21 -24.25
CA ILE A 26 -21.72 65.21 -25.32
C ILE A 26 -21.16 66.53 -24.78
N ASP A 27 -20.18 67.13 -25.46
CA ASP A 27 -19.67 68.46 -25.10
C ASP A 27 -20.60 69.54 -25.64
N PHE A 28 -20.62 70.75 -25.08
CA PHE A 28 -21.50 71.84 -25.53
C PHE A 28 -21.34 72.15 -27.03
N ALA A 29 -20.15 71.89 -27.59
CA ALA A 29 -19.84 72.06 -29.00
C ALA A 29 -20.55 71.06 -29.93
N ASP A 30 -20.89 69.87 -29.43
CA ASP A 30 -21.54 68.82 -30.23
C ASP A 30 -23.05 69.08 -30.43
N LYS A 31 -23.62 70.06 -29.69
CA LYS A 31 -25.05 70.40 -29.72
C LYS A 31 -25.50 71.13 -30.99
N TYR A 32 -24.54 71.59 -31.81
CA TYR A 32 -24.80 72.32 -33.05
C TYR A 32 -24.44 71.52 -34.31
N ILE A 33 -24.15 70.22 -34.16
CA ILE A 33 -23.86 69.33 -35.29
C ILE A 33 -25.19 68.71 -35.73
N GLU A 34 -25.84 69.30 -36.73
CA GLU A 34 -27.01 68.69 -37.35
C GLU A 34 -26.61 67.39 -38.08
N PRO A 35 -27.43 66.33 -38.04
CA PRO A 35 -27.11 65.05 -38.64
C PRO A 35 -27.45 65.09 -40.15
N GLN A 36 -26.78 65.96 -40.90
CA GLN A 36 -26.78 65.91 -42.35
C GLN A 36 -25.37 66.23 -42.85
N ASN A 37 -24.65 65.16 -43.24
CA ASN A 37 -23.55 65.14 -44.20
C ASN A 37 -22.70 66.41 -44.31
N ALA A 38 -22.23 66.95 -43.19
CA ALA A 38 -21.23 68.00 -43.16
C ALA A 38 -19.92 67.36 -42.72
N SER A 39 -19.08 66.96 -43.68
CA SER A 39 -17.65 66.78 -43.41
C SER A 39 -17.13 68.13 -42.93
N ASP A 40 -16.90 68.25 -41.62
CA ASP A 40 -16.53 69.49 -41.00
C ASP A 40 -15.17 69.94 -41.57
N LYS A 41 -15.18 70.99 -42.41
CA LYS A 41 -14.03 71.48 -43.18
C LYS A 41 -12.84 71.91 -42.29
N PHE A 42 -13.05 71.92 -40.98
CA PHE A 42 -12.11 72.33 -39.95
C PHE A 42 -11.72 71.21 -38.97
N ASP A 43 -12.13 69.95 -39.20
CA ASP A 43 -11.75 68.81 -38.35
C ASP A 43 -10.21 68.65 -38.27
N SER A 44 -9.53 68.90 -39.38
CA SER A 44 -8.06 68.89 -39.48
C SER A 44 -7.34 69.99 -38.69
N LYS A 45 -8.06 71.01 -38.20
CA LYS A 45 -7.50 72.09 -37.36
C LYS A 45 -7.78 71.90 -35.87
N ARG A 46 -8.46 70.82 -35.47
CA ARG A 46 -8.69 70.51 -34.06
C ARG A 46 -7.36 70.02 -33.44
N PRO A 47 -6.79 70.71 -32.44
CA PRO A 47 -5.57 70.24 -31.80
C PRO A 47 -5.89 68.91 -31.11
N ASP A 48 -5.23 67.84 -31.56
CA ASP A 48 -5.34 66.53 -30.94
C ASP A 48 -5.03 66.68 -29.45
N LYS A 49 -6.03 66.43 -28.59
CA LYS A 49 -5.84 66.48 -27.14
C LYS A 49 -4.85 65.37 -26.79
N ASN A 50 -3.58 65.75 -26.66
CA ASN A 50 -2.45 64.84 -26.52
C ASN A 50 -2.47 64.21 -25.12
N ASN A 51 -3.42 63.28 -24.90
CA ASN A 51 -3.65 62.55 -23.66
C ASN A 51 -2.60 61.46 -23.43
N ASN A 52 -1.33 61.76 -23.75
CA ASN A 52 -0.21 60.85 -23.58
C ASN A 52 -0.03 60.42 -22.12
N SER A 53 -0.36 61.27 -21.15
CA SER A 53 -0.32 60.95 -19.72
C SER A 53 -1.38 59.90 -19.32
N VAL A 54 -2.60 59.99 -19.86
CA VAL A 54 -3.70 59.04 -19.61
C VAL A 54 -3.42 57.70 -20.31
N LYS A 55 -2.96 57.73 -21.56
CA LYS A 55 -2.56 56.52 -22.31
C LYS A 55 -1.35 55.81 -21.67
N LYS A 56 -0.37 56.55 -21.12
CA LYS A 56 0.77 55.98 -20.39
C LYS A 56 0.36 55.34 -19.06
N LYS A 57 -0.54 55.97 -18.28
CA LYS A 57 -1.08 55.41 -17.03
C LYS A 57 -1.88 54.12 -17.27
N ALA A 58 -2.74 54.08 -18.29
CA ALA A 58 -3.50 52.89 -18.66
C ALA A 58 -2.61 51.72 -19.11
N LYS A 59 -1.57 51.99 -19.93
CA LYS A 59 -0.59 50.95 -20.34
C LYS A 59 0.22 50.41 -19.16
N ARG A 60 0.61 51.27 -18.20
CA ARG A 60 1.34 50.85 -16.99
C ARG A 60 0.49 49.96 -16.09
N GLN A 61 -0.78 50.31 -15.88
CA GLN A 61 -1.72 49.47 -15.12
C GLN A 61 -1.96 48.10 -15.78
N LYS A 62 -2.07 48.06 -17.12
CA LYS A 62 -2.22 46.79 -17.86
C LYS A 62 -0.98 45.90 -17.72
N ARG A 63 0.23 46.48 -17.78
CA ARG A 63 1.48 45.73 -17.54
C ARG A 63 1.58 45.22 -16.10
N LEU A 64 1.21 46.03 -15.10
CA LEU A 64 1.20 45.60 -13.70
C LEU A 64 0.22 44.46 -13.43
N LYS A 65 -0.99 44.51 -14.03
CA LYS A 65 -1.96 43.40 -13.92
C LYS A 65 -1.44 42.11 -14.54
N ASN A 66 -0.81 42.19 -15.71
CA ASN A 66 -0.22 41.01 -16.36
C ASN A 66 0.95 40.43 -15.55
N LEU A 67 1.77 41.29 -14.93
CA LEU A 67 2.88 40.86 -14.05
C LEU A 67 2.35 40.18 -12.79
N LEU A 68 1.28 40.70 -12.20
CA LEU A 68 0.65 40.12 -11.03
C LEU A 68 0.05 38.74 -11.33
N ILE A 69 -0.59 38.56 -12.50
CA ILE A 69 -1.09 37.25 -12.95
C ILE A 69 0.08 36.26 -13.12
N ALA A 70 1.17 36.68 -13.75
CA ALA A 70 2.35 35.81 -13.92
C ALA A 70 2.95 35.36 -12.58
N VAL A 71 3.03 36.25 -11.60
CA VAL A 71 3.52 35.92 -10.24
C VAL A 71 2.60 34.92 -9.55
N ILE A 72 1.27 35.07 -9.70
CA ILE A 72 0.29 34.11 -9.14
C ILE A 72 0.44 32.74 -9.80
N CYS A 73 0.63 32.67 -11.12
CA CYS A 73 0.87 31.41 -11.83
C CYS A 73 2.15 30.71 -11.33
N ILE A 74 3.24 31.47 -11.13
CA ILE A 74 4.49 30.91 -10.59
C ILE A 74 4.27 30.41 -9.16
N ALA A 75 3.53 31.14 -8.32
CA ALA A 75 3.23 30.71 -6.96
C ALA A 75 2.45 29.38 -6.93
N ILE A 76 1.46 29.20 -7.82
CA ILE A 76 0.70 27.94 -7.93
C ILE A 76 1.61 26.78 -8.35
N ILE A 77 2.52 27.02 -9.32
CA ILE A 77 3.48 25.99 -9.76
C ILE A 77 4.44 25.63 -8.61
N CYS A 78 4.97 26.61 -7.88
CA CYS A 78 5.86 26.36 -6.75
C CYS A 78 5.15 25.59 -5.62
N VAL A 79 3.91 25.95 -5.27
CA VAL A 79 3.13 25.25 -4.25
C VAL A 79 2.81 23.82 -4.70
N GLY A 80 2.43 23.62 -5.96
CA GLY A 80 2.22 22.31 -6.55
C GLY A 80 3.48 21.44 -6.52
N TYR A 81 4.63 22.03 -6.81
CA TYR A 81 5.92 21.32 -6.78
C TYR A 81 6.31 20.92 -5.36
N THR A 82 6.16 21.81 -4.38
CA THR A 82 6.43 21.48 -2.97
C THR A 82 5.47 20.44 -2.40
N GLY A 83 4.19 20.46 -2.83
CA GLY A 83 3.21 19.46 -2.41
C GLY A 83 3.52 18.06 -2.98
N MET A 84 3.95 18.01 -4.25
CA MET A 84 4.38 16.76 -4.88
C MET A 84 5.64 16.20 -4.22
N ASP A 85 6.61 17.04 -3.86
CA ASP A 85 7.85 16.61 -3.18
C ASP A 85 7.56 16.03 -1.78
N VAL A 86 6.64 16.63 -1.03
CA VAL A 86 6.20 16.06 0.26
C VAL A 86 5.43 14.75 0.06
N TYR A 87 4.59 14.65 -0.96
CA TYR A 87 3.87 13.42 -1.28
C TYR A 87 4.82 12.29 -1.71
N MET A 88 5.82 12.62 -2.55
CA MET A 88 6.86 11.69 -2.97
C MET A 88 7.72 11.26 -1.78
N THR A 89 8.18 12.16 -0.92
CA THR A 89 8.98 11.79 0.27
C THR A 89 8.22 10.95 1.31
N VAL A 90 6.90 11.11 1.43
CA VAL A 90 6.07 10.25 2.29
C VAL A 90 5.92 8.85 1.68
N LYS A 91 5.74 8.73 0.35
CA LYS A 91 5.69 7.43 -0.34
C LYS A 91 7.06 6.75 -0.48
N GLU A 92 8.12 7.52 -0.68
CA GLU A 92 9.52 7.05 -0.75
C GLU A 92 10.04 6.58 0.61
N ARG A 93 9.52 7.11 1.74
CA ARG A 93 9.84 6.53 3.07
C ARG A 93 9.31 5.11 3.23
N SER A 94 8.26 4.74 2.50
CA SER A 94 7.72 3.38 2.44
C SER A 94 8.41 2.50 1.38
N TYR A 95 9.18 3.10 0.46
CA TYR A 95 9.86 2.39 -0.63
C TYR A 95 11.34 2.80 -0.70
N ASN A 96 12.20 1.97 -0.09
CA ASN A 96 13.61 1.98 -0.44
C ASN A 96 14.16 0.55 -0.58
N PRO A 97 13.73 -0.23 -1.59
CA PRO A 97 14.63 -1.18 -2.20
C PRO A 97 15.55 -0.38 -3.14
N LYS A 98 16.84 -0.36 -2.85
CA LYS A 98 17.83 0.17 -3.79
C LYS A 98 17.58 -0.46 -5.17
N ALA A 99 17.43 0.38 -6.20
CA ALA A 99 17.35 -0.05 -7.59
C ALA A 99 18.50 -1.03 -7.89
N PRO A 100 18.22 -2.22 -8.44
CA PRO A 100 19.27 -3.19 -8.72
C PRO A 100 20.09 -2.69 -9.90
N SER A 101 21.35 -2.34 -9.64
CA SER A 101 22.38 -2.39 -10.66
C SER A 101 22.46 -3.82 -11.17
N GLN A 102 22.27 -4.01 -12.47
CA GLN A 102 22.40 -5.28 -13.16
C GLN A 102 23.70 -6.01 -12.77
N SER A 103 23.60 -7.08 -11.99
CA SER A 103 24.59 -8.16 -11.95
C SER A 103 24.08 -9.35 -11.12
N SER A 104 23.99 -10.52 -11.75
CA SER A 104 23.95 -11.89 -11.18
C SER A 104 22.82 -12.28 -10.21
N ASN A 105 22.23 -13.46 -10.44
CA ASN A 105 21.15 -14.17 -9.71
C ASN A 105 21.40 -14.43 -8.21
N SER A 106 21.78 -13.42 -7.43
CA SER A 106 22.07 -13.55 -5.99
C SER A 106 21.50 -12.39 -5.16
N GLY A 107 20.68 -11.54 -5.78
CA GLY A 107 20.23 -10.26 -5.21
C GLY A 107 19.19 -10.41 -4.09
N MET A 108 18.10 -11.17 -4.26
CA MET A 108 17.07 -11.28 -3.20
C MET A 108 17.52 -12.16 -2.04
N VAL A 109 18.27 -13.24 -2.29
CA VAL A 109 18.69 -14.20 -1.25
C VAL A 109 19.46 -13.52 -0.11
N GLU A 110 20.31 -12.53 -0.41
CA GLU A 110 21.11 -11.82 0.61
C GLU A 110 20.51 -10.47 1.05
N ALA A 111 19.46 -10.01 0.39
CA ALA A 111 18.79 -8.76 0.75
C ALA A 111 18.12 -8.85 2.13
N GLU A 112 18.34 -7.82 2.96
CA GLU A 112 17.58 -7.59 4.19
C GLU A 112 16.21 -7.03 3.80
N LEU A 113 15.18 -7.88 3.78
CA LEU A 113 13.82 -7.45 3.50
C LEU A 113 13.26 -6.78 4.74
N ARG A 114 12.79 -5.54 4.60
CA ARG A 114 12.05 -4.83 5.64
C ARG A 114 10.60 -4.77 5.24
N PHE A 115 9.74 -5.38 6.04
CA PHE A 115 8.31 -5.39 5.77
C PHE A 115 7.51 -5.53 7.06
N SER A 116 6.34 -4.92 7.07
CA SER A 116 5.27 -5.15 8.04
C SER A 116 4.15 -5.89 7.30
N SER A 117 3.88 -7.13 7.72
CA SER A 117 2.89 -7.98 7.06
C SER A 117 1.66 -8.21 7.90
N LEU A 118 0.50 -8.19 7.26
CA LEU A 118 -0.75 -8.67 7.85
C LEU A 118 -1.04 -10.09 7.37
N LYS A 119 -1.33 -11.01 8.30
CA LYS A 119 -1.86 -12.33 7.93
C LYS A 119 -3.32 -12.20 7.48
N VAL A 120 -3.63 -12.73 6.30
CA VAL A 120 -4.96 -12.75 5.72
C VAL A 120 -5.33 -14.18 5.33
N ASP A 121 -6.62 -14.52 5.46
CA ASP A 121 -7.12 -15.82 5.01
C ASP A 121 -7.06 -15.92 3.49
N SER A 122 -6.67 -17.08 3.00
CA SER A 122 -6.44 -17.30 1.56
C SER A 122 -7.70 -17.03 0.72
N ILE A 123 -8.90 -17.30 1.26
CA ILE A 123 -10.18 -16.98 0.59
C ILE A 123 -10.40 -15.47 0.37
N SER A 124 -9.91 -14.62 1.28
CA SER A 124 -10.03 -13.16 1.15
C SER A 124 -9.14 -12.60 0.04
N LEU A 125 -8.18 -13.39 -0.44
CA LEU A 125 -7.36 -13.07 -1.59
C LEU A 125 -7.99 -13.49 -2.92
N ASP A 126 -9.25 -13.90 -2.99
CA ASP A 126 -9.87 -14.18 -4.29
C ASP A 126 -10.22 -12.87 -5.01
N SER A 127 -9.59 -12.60 -6.16
CA SER A 127 -9.65 -11.34 -6.94
C SER A 127 -11.09 -10.85 -7.15
N SER A 128 -11.55 -10.02 -6.20
CA SER A 128 -12.93 -9.58 -6.01
C SER A 128 -13.01 -8.49 -4.92
N VAL A 129 -14.24 -8.20 -4.46
CA VAL A 129 -14.52 -7.21 -3.41
C VAL A 129 -13.77 -7.48 -2.09
N MET A 130 -13.49 -8.75 -1.78
CA MET A 130 -12.71 -9.09 -0.58
C MET A 130 -11.27 -8.62 -0.68
N LEU A 131 -10.64 -8.82 -1.85
CA LEU A 131 -9.27 -8.37 -2.09
C LEU A 131 -9.16 -6.85 -2.01
N SER A 132 -10.10 -6.11 -2.58
CA SER A 132 -10.10 -4.64 -2.45
C SER A 132 -10.23 -4.18 -0.99
N SER A 133 -11.08 -4.85 -0.20
CA SER A 133 -11.21 -4.52 1.22
C SER A 133 -9.95 -4.83 2.02
N VAL A 134 -9.22 -5.89 1.64
CA VAL A 134 -7.92 -6.22 2.23
C VAL A 134 -6.87 -5.17 1.86
N ILE A 135 -6.83 -4.74 0.60
CA ILE A 135 -5.93 -3.66 0.14
C ILE A 135 -6.22 -2.37 0.93
N ASP A 136 -7.49 -1.99 1.08
CA ASP A 136 -7.88 -0.81 1.86
C ASP A 136 -7.44 -0.93 3.34
N GLU A 137 -7.59 -2.11 3.97
CA GLU A 137 -7.15 -2.35 5.35
C GLU A 137 -5.62 -2.18 5.49
N ILE A 138 -4.85 -2.64 4.51
CA ILE A 138 -3.39 -2.56 4.49
C ILE A 138 -2.93 -1.12 4.35
N GLU A 139 -3.54 -0.37 3.42
CA GLU A 139 -3.23 1.04 3.24
C GLU A 139 -3.60 1.87 4.48
N GLU A 140 -4.73 1.58 5.13
CA GLU A 140 -5.16 2.29 6.34
C GLU A 140 -4.24 1.98 7.54
N GLN A 141 -3.77 0.74 7.66
CA GLN A 141 -2.93 0.30 8.76
C GLN A 141 -1.42 0.51 8.51
N GLY A 142 -1.02 0.88 7.29
CA GLY A 142 0.37 1.14 6.92
C GLY A 142 1.22 -0.12 6.74
N TYR A 143 0.61 -1.27 6.44
CA TYR A 143 1.36 -2.49 6.13
C TYR A 143 1.96 -2.41 4.72
N THR A 144 3.10 -3.06 4.53
CA THR A 144 3.81 -3.12 3.24
C THR A 144 3.63 -4.47 2.53
N SER A 145 3.12 -5.47 3.24
CA SER A 145 2.98 -6.83 2.72
C SER A 145 1.77 -7.57 3.27
N ILE A 146 1.40 -8.65 2.58
CA ILE A 146 0.39 -9.61 3.02
C ILE A 146 1.03 -10.97 3.16
N THR A 147 0.71 -11.66 4.24
CA THR A 147 1.00 -13.08 4.40
C THR A 147 -0.28 -13.89 4.28
N PHE A 148 -0.26 -14.96 3.49
CA PHE A 148 -1.35 -15.94 3.47
C PHE A 148 -0.80 -17.35 3.66
N ASP A 149 -1.61 -18.23 4.24
CA ASP A 149 -1.25 -19.63 4.39
C ASP A 149 -1.47 -20.35 3.05
N ALA A 150 -0.37 -20.65 2.36
CA ALA A 150 -0.40 -21.43 1.13
C ALA A 150 -0.52 -22.92 1.42
N LYS A 151 0.23 -23.42 2.41
CA LYS A 151 0.06 -24.75 3.00
C LYS A 151 0.00 -24.62 4.53
N ARG A 152 -1.10 -25.07 5.12
CA ARG A 152 -1.35 -25.03 6.57
C ARG A 152 -0.73 -26.23 7.27
N SER A 153 -0.58 -26.14 8.59
CA SER A 153 -0.02 -27.22 9.42
C SER A 153 -0.90 -28.48 9.49
N ASP A 154 -2.18 -28.37 9.14
CA ASP A 154 -3.08 -29.51 8.95
C ASP A 154 -2.86 -30.24 7.61
N GLY A 155 -1.95 -29.75 6.74
CA GLY A 155 -1.70 -30.30 5.41
C GLY A 155 -2.63 -29.75 4.33
N THR A 156 -3.55 -28.84 4.65
CA THR A 156 -4.45 -28.25 3.65
C THR A 156 -3.78 -27.13 2.86
N ILE A 157 -4.16 -27.02 1.60
CA ILE A 157 -3.67 -26.02 0.64
C ILE A 157 -4.70 -24.89 0.51
N GLY A 158 -4.23 -23.66 0.68
CA GLY A 158 -5.04 -22.44 0.70
C GLY A 158 -5.23 -21.78 -0.66
N TYR A 159 -4.86 -22.42 -1.76
CA TYR A 159 -4.99 -21.87 -3.11
C TYR A 159 -5.37 -22.94 -4.11
N ALA A 160 -5.93 -22.53 -5.26
CA ALA A 160 -6.25 -23.45 -6.34
C ALA A 160 -4.96 -23.96 -7.02
N SER A 161 -4.40 -25.03 -6.45
CA SER A 161 -3.25 -25.75 -6.99
C SER A 161 -3.65 -26.59 -8.20
N SER A 162 -2.75 -26.67 -9.19
CA SER A 162 -2.83 -27.56 -10.34
C SER A 162 -1.98 -28.83 -10.18
N LEU A 163 -1.41 -29.04 -8.98
CA LEU A 163 -0.58 -30.21 -8.70
C LEU A 163 -1.44 -31.46 -8.56
N ALA A 164 -1.08 -32.51 -9.31
CA ALA A 164 -1.77 -33.80 -9.28
C ALA A 164 -1.78 -34.44 -7.88
N SER A 165 -0.74 -34.20 -7.08
CA SER A 165 -0.65 -34.65 -5.69
C SER A 165 -1.74 -34.02 -4.81
N VAL A 166 -1.93 -32.70 -4.91
CA VAL A 166 -2.94 -31.96 -4.15
C VAL A 166 -4.36 -32.40 -4.51
N GLU A 167 -4.62 -32.62 -5.81
CA GLU A 167 -5.90 -33.14 -6.29
C GLU A 167 -6.17 -34.56 -5.76
N THR A 168 -5.18 -35.45 -5.86
CA THR A 168 -5.28 -36.83 -5.37
C THR A 168 -5.59 -36.89 -3.87
N PHE A 169 -4.96 -36.01 -3.08
CA PHE A 169 -5.13 -36.00 -1.63
C PHE A 169 -6.41 -35.26 -1.18
N SER A 170 -7.11 -34.59 -2.11
CA SER A 170 -8.23 -33.71 -1.79
C SER A 170 -7.88 -32.69 -0.70
N ALA A 171 -6.67 -32.15 -0.76
CA ALA A 171 -6.09 -31.33 0.31
C ALA A 171 -6.52 -29.84 0.24
N LEU A 172 -7.48 -29.47 -0.61
CA LEU A 172 -7.91 -28.08 -0.76
C LEU A 172 -8.87 -27.67 0.36
N SER A 173 -8.60 -26.55 1.04
CA SER A 173 -9.50 -25.99 2.06
C SER A 173 -9.53 -24.46 1.99
N ALA A 174 -10.74 -23.91 1.80
CA ALA A 174 -11.00 -22.48 1.59
C ALA A 174 -9.99 -21.80 0.63
N PRO A 175 -9.80 -22.32 -0.59
CA PRO A 175 -8.75 -21.83 -1.47
C PRO A 175 -9.11 -20.48 -2.12
N SER A 176 -8.09 -19.65 -2.35
CA SER A 176 -8.19 -18.59 -3.36
C SER A 176 -8.27 -19.21 -4.74
N SER A 177 -9.37 -18.99 -5.46
CA SER A 177 -9.56 -19.52 -6.81
C SER A 177 -8.71 -18.78 -7.85
N LYS A 178 -8.45 -17.48 -7.63
CA LYS A 178 -7.74 -16.60 -8.57
C LYS A 178 -6.47 -16.00 -7.98
N LEU A 179 -5.73 -16.75 -7.16
CA LEU A 179 -4.53 -16.27 -6.48
C LEU A 179 -3.55 -15.55 -7.42
N LYS A 180 -3.26 -16.10 -8.60
CA LYS A 180 -2.35 -15.49 -9.59
C LYS A 180 -2.80 -14.10 -10.06
N ALA A 181 -4.10 -13.86 -10.17
CA ALA A 181 -4.61 -12.53 -10.51
C ALA A 181 -4.46 -11.58 -9.33
N SER A 182 -4.78 -12.05 -8.13
CA SER A 182 -4.66 -11.29 -6.89
C SER A 182 -3.23 -10.87 -6.58
N VAL A 183 -2.25 -11.76 -6.76
CA VAL A 183 -0.82 -11.46 -6.59
C VAL A 183 -0.38 -10.34 -7.54
N LYS A 184 -0.86 -10.35 -8.78
CA LYS A 184 -0.58 -9.28 -9.74
C LYS A 184 -1.18 -7.95 -9.32
N GLU A 185 -2.41 -7.97 -8.81
CA GLU A 185 -3.09 -6.77 -8.32
C GLU A 185 -2.40 -6.20 -7.07
N LEU A 186 -1.99 -7.05 -6.14
CA LEU A 186 -1.19 -6.64 -4.97
C LEU A 186 0.14 -6.03 -5.39
N THR A 187 0.85 -6.68 -6.32
CA THR A 187 2.11 -6.16 -6.86
C THR A 187 1.91 -4.81 -7.56
N ALA A 188 0.78 -4.60 -8.25
CA ALA A 188 0.45 -3.34 -8.91
C ALA A 188 0.13 -2.20 -7.92
N ASN A 189 -0.28 -2.52 -6.70
CA ASN A 189 -0.47 -1.59 -5.60
C ASN A 189 0.77 -1.50 -4.68
N ASP A 190 1.92 -1.99 -5.14
CA ASP A 190 3.19 -2.01 -4.38
C ASP A 190 3.13 -2.80 -3.05
N ILE A 191 2.19 -3.75 -2.94
CA ILE A 191 2.04 -4.64 -1.77
C ILE A 191 2.76 -5.97 -2.05
N LEU A 192 3.73 -6.30 -1.21
CA LEU A 192 4.46 -7.56 -1.33
C LEU A 192 3.60 -8.75 -0.85
N THR A 193 3.52 -9.81 -1.66
CA THR A 193 2.84 -11.05 -1.25
C THR A 193 3.82 -12.05 -0.69
N ILE A 194 3.53 -12.56 0.50
CA ILE A 194 4.31 -13.56 1.24
C ILE A 194 3.48 -14.83 1.39
N ALA A 195 4.02 -15.97 0.97
CA ALA A 195 3.36 -17.26 1.15
C ALA A 195 3.96 -18.01 2.35
N ARG A 196 3.11 -18.38 3.32
CA ARG A 196 3.49 -19.24 4.44
C ARG A 196 3.25 -20.71 4.08
N VAL A 197 4.26 -21.56 4.27
CA VAL A 197 4.26 -22.96 3.81
C VAL A 197 4.73 -23.90 4.92
N SER A 198 3.81 -24.73 5.41
CA SER A 198 4.11 -25.78 6.39
C SER A 198 4.92 -26.89 5.73
N CYS A 199 6.14 -27.07 6.19
CA CYS A 199 7.09 -27.99 5.58
C CYS A 199 6.81 -29.42 6.00
N TYR A 200 7.24 -29.82 7.20
CA TYR A 200 7.20 -31.23 7.61
C TYR A 200 5.93 -31.63 8.34
N LYS A 201 5.23 -30.71 9.01
CA LYS A 201 3.95 -31.00 9.66
C LYS A 201 2.81 -31.02 8.64
N ASP A 202 2.20 -32.19 8.46
CA ASP A 202 1.17 -32.44 7.44
C ASP A 202 0.29 -33.62 7.83
N ASN A 203 -1.02 -33.41 7.98
CA ASN A 203 -1.96 -34.45 8.41
C ASN A 203 -2.62 -35.21 7.25
N ILE A 204 -2.35 -34.82 6.00
CA ILE A 204 -3.03 -35.36 4.82
C ILE A 204 -2.05 -36.16 3.97
N ALA A 205 -0.97 -35.55 3.50
CA ALA A 205 -0.06 -36.17 2.53
C ALA A 205 0.55 -37.50 3.01
N PRO A 206 0.99 -37.65 4.28
CA PRO A 206 1.53 -38.92 4.78
C PRO A 206 0.56 -40.12 4.72
N ASN A 207 -0.76 -39.88 4.71
CA ASN A 207 -1.75 -40.96 4.62
C ASN A 207 -1.87 -41.53 3.21
N PHE A 208 -1.62 -40.72 2.18
CA PHE A 208 -1.71 -41.12 0.78
C PHE A 208 -0.34 -41.49 0.19
N LEU A 209 0.75 -40.96 0.76
CA LEU A 209 2.13 -41.24 0.37
C LEU A 209 2.92 -41.82 1.55
N PRO A 210 2.87 -43.15 1.77
CA PRO A 210 3.68 -43.81 2.78
C PRO A 210 5.19 -43.61 2.58
N SER A 211 5.64 -43.42 1.34
CA SER A 211 7.06 -43.17 1.01
C SER A 211 7.55 -41.78 1.44
N ALA A 212 6.64 -40.81 1.59
CA ALA A 212 6.96 -39.46 2.05
C ALA A 212 6.76 -39.29 3.56
N ALA A 213 6.22 -40.31 4.25
CA ALA A 213 5.85 -40.23 5.66
C ALA A 213 7.00 -40.60 6.60
N VAL A 214 6.99 -40.03 7.80
CA VAL A 214 7.76 -40.54 8.93
C VAL A 214 7.10 -41.82 9.45
N THR A 215 7.92 -42.85 9.67
CA THR A 215 7.46 -44.16 10.17
C THR A 215 8.13 -44.51 11.49
N ASN A 216 7.39 -45.14 12.40
CA ASN A 216 7.95 -45.72 13.64
C ASN A 216 8.81 -46.95 13.33
N ASP A 217 9.54 -47.44 14.32
CA ASP A 217 10.34 -48.68 14.28
C ASP A 217 9.60 -49.92 13.76
N LYS A 218 8.26 -49.90 13.83
CA LYS A 218 7.38 -50.97 13.36
C LYS A 218 6.89 -50.79 11.91
N GLY A 219 7.42 -49.81 11.19
CA GLY A 219 7.06 -49.48 9.80
C GLY A 219 5.65 -48.91 9.62
N LYS A 220 5.03 -48.42 10.70
CA LYS A 220 3.72 -47.75 10.66
C LYS A 220 3.89 -46.23 10.66
N LEU A 221 2.91 -45.53 10.10
CA LEU A 221 2.85 -44.06 10.10
C LEU A 221 3.00 -43.52 11.54
N TYR A 222 3.98 -42.62 11.72
CA TYR A 222 4.19 -41.94 12.99
C TYR A 222 3.07 -40.93 13.25
N LYS A 223 2.58 -40.93 14.48
CA LYS A 223 1.62 -39.94 15.00
C LYS A 223 2.13 -39.45 16.34
N ASP A 224 2.12 -38.14 16.53
CA ASP A 224 2.41 -37.56 17.84
C ASP A 224 1.21 -37.72 18.81
N GLU A 225 1.35 -37.23 20.04
CA GLU A 225 0.29 -37.27 21.05
C GLU A 225 -0.97 -36.49 20.62
N ALA A 226 -0.81 -35.46 19.79
CA ALA A 226 -1.90 -34.67 19.21
C ALA A 226 -2.46 -35.29 17.91
N SER A 227 -2.04 -36.52 17.56
CA SER A 227 -2.41 -37.22 16.32
C SER A 227 -1.96 -36.54 15.02
N ASN A 228 -0.99 -35.63 15.07
CA ASN A 228 -0.39 -35.07 13.86
C ASN A 228 0.57 -36.05 13.22
N THR A 229 0.64 -35.99 11.90
CA THR A 229 1.58 -36.75 11.09
C THR A 229 2.63 -35.82 10.47
N TYR A 230 3.75 -36.42 10.07
CA TYR A 230 4.91 -35.67 9.59
C TYR A 230 5.46 -36.28 8.30
N LEU A 231 5.92 -35.41 7.42
CA LEU A 231 6.69 -35.74 6.23
C LEU A 231 8.14 -35.99 6.60
N ASN A 232 8.77 -36.95 5.93
CA ASN A 232 10.13 -37.37 6.19
C ASN A 232 11.14 -36.46 5.45
N PRO A 233 11.98 -35.68 6.16
CA PRO A 233 12.97 -34.78 5.55
C PRO A 233 14.02 -35.48 4.68
N LYS A 234 14.32 -36.75 4.94
CA LYS A 234 15.27 -37.56 4.15
C LYS A 234 14.63 -38.15 2.90
N SER A 235 13.30 -38.10 2.78
CA SER A 235 12.60 -38.66 1.63
C SER A 235 12.58 -37.67 0.48
N GLU A 236 13.05 -38.12 -0.69
CA GLU A 236 13.02 -37.30 -1.90
C GLU A 236 11.60 -37.00 -2.35
N THR A 237 10.63 -37.90 -2.09
CA THR A 237 9.22 -37.66 -2.43
C THR A 237 8.61 -36.56 -1.58
N ALA A 238 8.96 -36.49 -0.28
CA ALA A 238 8.53 -35.42 0.60
C ALA A 238 9.13 -34.07 0.19
N TYR A 239 10.42 -34.06 -0.14
CA TYR A 239 11.11 -32.86 -0.63
C TYR A 239 10.51 -32.36 -1.95
N ASN A 240 10.31 -33.24 -2.94
CA ASN A 240 9.71 -32.87 -4.22
C ASN A 240 8.30 -32.29 -4.04
N TYR A 241 7.50 -32.83 -3.11
CA TYR A 241 6.19 -32.27 -2.83
C TYR A 241 6.25 -30.82 -2.34
N ILE A 242 7.14 -30.50 -1.40
CA ILE A 242 7.33 -29.13 -0.90
C ILE A 242 7.87 -28.23 -2.02
N LYS A 243 8.85 -28.71 -2.78
CA LYS A 243 9.45 -28.01 -3.92
C LYS A 243 8.41 -27.65 -4.97
N ASP A 244 7.55 -28.60 -5.36
CA ASP A 244 6.52 -28.40 -6.38
C ASP A 244 5.53 -27.30 -5.95
N ILE A 245 5.14 -27.24 -4.66
CA ILE A 245 4.29 -26.18 -4.11
C ILE A 245 4.98 -24.81 -4.20
N VAL A 246 6.24 -24.72 -3.75
CA VAL A 246 6.99 -23.45 -3.78
C VAL A 246 7.18 -22.98 -5.22
N GLN A 247 7.53 -23.89 -6.13
CA GLN A 247 7.72 -23.58 -7.55
C GLN A 247 6.42 -23.15 -8.23
N GLU A 248 5.30 -23.80 -7.92
CA GLU A 248 3.98 -23.40 -8.42
C GLU A 248 3.64 -21.96 -7.99
N LEU A 249 3.81 -21.64 -6.70
CA LEU A 249 3.57 -20.29 -6.16
C LEU A 249 4.53 -19.25 -6.75
N ALA A 250 5.79 -19.61 -6.97
CA ALA A 250 6.79 -18.75 -7.58
C ALA A 250 6.38 -18.36 -9.03
N SER A 251 5.88 -19.35 -9.79
CA SER A 251 5.33 -19.17 -11.13
C SER A 251 4.05 -18.31 -11.17
N MET A 252 3.32 -18.22 -10.04
CA MET A 252 2.16 -17.35 -9.88
C MET A 252 2.56 -15.90 -9.57
N GLY A 253 3.83 -15.64 -9.23
CA GLY A 253 4.38 -14.31 -8.95
C GLY A 253 4.80 -14.09 -7.50
N VAL A 254 4.64 -15.08 -6.62
CA VAL A 254 5.13 -14.97 -5.24
C VAL A 254 6.66 -15.03 -5.24
N ARG A 255 7.30 -14.23 -4.39
CA ARG A 255 8.78 -14.17 -4.30
C ARG A 255 9.30 -14.46 -2.91
N VAL A 256 8.48 -14.22 -1.87
CA VAL A 256 8.90 -14.38 -0.48
C VAL A 256 8.07 -15.48 0.15
N PHE A 257 8.76 -16.44 0.76
CA PHE A 257 8.18 -17.60 1.40
C PHE A 257 8.63 -17.67 2.85
N VAL A 258 7.67 -17.92 3.74
CA VAL A 258 7.92 -18.19 5.14
C VAL A 258 7.72 -19.69 5.36
N LEU A 259 8.80 -20.38 5.69
CA LEU A 259 8.77 -21.81 5.94
C LEU A 259 8.51 -22.04 7.43
N ASN A 260 7.41 -22.71 7.72
CA ASN A 260 7.05 -23.11 9.07
C ASN A 260 7.11 -24.62 9.25
N ASP A 261 7.14 -25.05 10.51
CA ASP A 261 7.22 -26.47 10.89
C ASP A 261 8.39 -27.19 10.16
N THR A 262 9.55 -26.53 10.11
CA THR A 262 10.79 -27.06 9.51
C THR A 262 11.58 -27.93 10.47
N GLU A 263 11.25 -27.88 11.75
CA GLU A 263 11.78 -28.77 12.77
C GLU A 263 10.78 -29.88 13.06
N LEU A 264 11.29 -31.09 13.25
CA LEU A 264 10.50 -32.22 13.70
C LEU A 264 10.47 -32.26 15.24
N PRO A 265 9.46 -32.90 15.85
CA PRO A 265 9.46 -33.23 17.28
C PRO A 265 10.76 -33.92 17.70
N GLU A 266 11.27 -33.62 18.91
CA GLU A 266 12.56 -34.12 19.42
C GLU A 266 12.70 -35.65 19.34
N ASP A 267 11.59 -36.36 19.49
CA ASP A 267 11.51 -37.82 19.45
C ASP A 267 11.93 -38.41 18.10
N ILE A 268 11.60 -37.72 16.99
CA ILE A 268 11.89 -38.18 15.63
C ILE A 268 12.95 -37.33 14.92
N ALA A 269 13.23 -36.13 15.43
CA ALA A 269 14.26 -35.24 14.88
C ALA A 269 15.66 -35.89 14.89
N LYS A 270 15.95 -36.75 15.88
CA LYS A 270 17.25 -37.45 15.97
C LYS A 270 17.47 -38.45 14.83
N ASP A 271 16.41 -39.14 14.42
CA ASP A 271 16.49 -40.23 13.44
C ASP A 271 16.33 -39.72 12.00
N PHE A 272 15.45 -38.74 11.79
CA PHE A 272 15.12 -38.23 10.47
C PHE A 272 15.85 -36.92 10.14
N GLY A 273 16.39 -36.22 11.13
CA GLY A 273 16.94 -34.88 10.95
C GLY A 273 15.85 -33.88 10.56
N GLY A 274 16.25 -32.67 10.19
CA GLY A 274 15.33 -31.60 9.79
C GLY A 274 16.05 -30.26 9.81
N GLY A 275 15.27 -29.19 9.72
CA GLY A 275 15.75 -27.83 9.91
C GLY A 275 15.70 -26.98 8.65
N PHE A 276 15.45 -25.69 8.88
CA PHE A 276 15.35 -24.68 7.86
C PHE A 276 16.60 -24.59 6.97
N ASP A 277 17.80 -24.67 7.55
CA ASP A 277 19.07 -24.50 6.81
C ASP A 277 19.29 -25.58 5.73
N ALA A 278 18.92 -26.82 6.03
CA ALA A 278 19.08 -27.92 5.08
C ALA A 278 18.08 -27.81 3.93
N LEU A 279 16.81 -27.53 4.27
CA LEU A 279 15.73 -27.39 3.31
C LEU A 279 15.94 -26.17 2.41
N SER A 280 16.24 -25.01 2.99
CA SER A 280 16.42 -23.75 2.25
C SER A 280 17.56 -23.82 1.25
N LYS A 281 18.72 -24.39 1.65
CA LYS A 281 19.85 -24.60 0.73
C LYS A 281 19.46 -25.47 -0.47
N ARG A 282 18.68 -26.53 -0.22
CA ARG A 282 18.22 -27.42 -1.29
C ARG A 282 17.26 -26.71 -2.24
N LEU A 283 16.27 -26.01 -1.69
CA LEU A 283 15.30 -25.23 -2.48
C LEU A 283 15.99 -24.14 -3.31
N TYR A 284 16.96 -23.40 -2.76
CA TYR A 284 17.71 -22.39 -3.51
C TYR A 284 18.55 -22.98 -4.65
N ASN A 285 19.08 -24.20 -4.49
CA ASN A 285 19.85 -24.84 -5.56
C ASN A 285 18.96 -25.36 -6.70
N ASP A 286 17.72 -25.71 -6.36
CA ASP A 286 16.81 -26.43 -7.26
C ASP A 286 15.80 -25.52 -7.97
N ILE A 287 15.49 -24.37 -7.37
CA ILE A 287 14.55 -23.38 -7.92
C ILE A 287 15.37 -22.26 -8.55
N ASP A 288 15.34 -22.16 -9.87
CA ASP A 288 16.05 -21.12 -10.66
C ASP A 288 15.32 -19.76 -10.67
N GLU A 289 14.35 -19.58 -9.77
CA GLU A 289 13.61 -18.32 -9.60
C GLU A 289 14.18 -17.48 -8.46
N ASP A 290 14.15 -16.16 -8.61
CA ASP A 290 14.60 -15.22 -7.57
C ASP A 290 13.59 -15.21 -6.41
N ILE A 291 13.80 -16.12 -5.46
CA ILE A 291 12.96 -16.28 -4.27
C ILE A 291 13.74 -15.94 -2.99
N LYS A 292 13.00 -15.58 -1.94
CA LYS A 292 13.52 -15.44 -0.58
C LYS A 292 12.77 -16.40 0.34
N LEU A 293 13.52 -17.24 1.04
CA LEU A 293 13.03 -18.11 2.09
C LEU A 293 13.34 -17.48 3.45
N LEU A 294 12.35 -17.47 4.33
CA LEU A 294 12.43 -16.98 5.69
C LEU A 294 11.95 -18.08 6.64
N GLU A 295 12.58 -18.17 7.81
CA GLU A 295 12.19 -19.05 8.89
C GLU A 295 11.23 -18.31 9.84
N GLU A 296 10.14 -18.97 10.21
CA GLU A 296 9.18 -18.46 11.18
C GLU A 296 9.73 -18.53 12.62
N VAL A 297 9.61 -17.43 13.35
CA VAL A 297 9.84 -17.38 14.80
C VAL A 297 8.58 -16.89 15.48
N ASP A 298 7.87 -17.81 16.13
CA ASP A 298 6.61 -17.53 16.81
C ASP A 298 6.84 -16.75 18.11
N VAL A 299 6.06 -15.69 18.30
CA VAL A 299 6.06 -14.88 19.51
C VAL A 299 4.62 -14.54 19.89
N GLU A 300 4.24 -14.88 21.11
CA GLU A 300 2.97 -14.43 21.69
C GLU A 300 3.17 -13.10 22.42
N ILE A 301 2.41 -12.08 22.03
CA ILE A 301 2.41 -10.76 22.67
C ILE A 301 1.02 -10.51 23.20
N SER A 302 0.88 -10.59 24.52
CA SER A 302 -0.42 -10.35 25.17
C SER A 302 -0.66 -8.86 25.40
N GLY A 303 0.41 -8.10 25.65
CA GLY A 303 0.32 -6.70 26.06
C GLY A 303 -0.48 -6.46 27.33
N LYS A 304 -0.82 -7.52 28.10
CA LYS A 304 -1.66 -7.44 29.29
C LYS A 304 -0.80 -7.04 30.49
N ASP A 305 -1.25 -6.00 31.19
CA ASP A 305 -0.61 -5.60 32.44
C ASP A 305 -0.85 -6.66 33.52
N LYS A 306 0.22 -7.10 34.19
CA LYS A 306 0.17 -8.15 35.21
C LYS A 306 -0.73 -7.79 36.41
N GLU A 307 -0.97 -6.50 36.64
CA GLU A 307 -1.78 -6.03 37.77
C GLU A 307 -3.26 -5.82 37.42
N THR A 308 -3.57 -5.45 36.18
CA THR A 308 -4.95 -5.06 35.79
C THR A 308 -5.60 -6.00 34.79
N GLY A 309 -4.84 -6.90 34.16
CA GLY A 309 -5.29 -7.79 33.09
C GLY A 309 -5.71 -7.08 31.80
N LYS A 310 -5.58 -5.74 31.73
CA LYS A 310 -5.93 -4.94 30.56
C LYS A 310 -4.73 -4.77 29.65
N VAL A 311 -4.99 -4.69 28.34
CA VAL A 311 -3.96 -4.37 27.36
C VAL A 311 -3.52 -2.92 27.55
N THR A 312 -2.25 -2.69 27.85
CA THR A 312 -1.68 -1.35 28.03
C THR A 312 -0.51 -1.12 27.08
N LYS A 313 -0.36 0.13 26.61
CA LYS A 313 0.74 0.52 25.72
C LYS A 313 2.12 0.30 26.34
N THR A 314 2.22 0.38 27.67
CA THR A 314 3.45 0.15 28.44
C THR A 314 3.83 -1.32 28.49
N ALA A 315 2.87 -2.21 28.73
CA ALA A 315 3.10 -3.65 28.72
C ALA A 315 3.51 -4.14 27.32
N LEU A 316 2.78 -3.73 26.27
CA LEU A 316 3.16 -4.00 24.87
C LEU A 316 4.59 -3.56 24.56
N LYS A 317 4.94 -2.33 24.96
CA LYS A 317 6.29 -1.79 24.72
C LYS A 317 7.39 -2.59 25.42
N ASN A 318 7.12 -3.11 26.61
CA ASN A 318 8.10 -3.89 27.36
C ASN A 318 8.30 -5.29 26.75
N GLU A 319 7.21 -5.96 26.35
CA GLU A 319 7.27 -7.24 25.65
C GLU A 319 8.00 -7.10 24.30
N ILE A 320 7.68 -6.08 23.51
CA ILE A 320 8.33 -5.82 22.21
C ILE A 320 9.81 -5.47 22.39
N LYS A 321 10.18 -4.73 23.43
CA LYS A 321 11.59 -4.41 23.72
C LYS A 321 12.42 -5.61 24.14
N ALA A 322 11.79 -6.66 24.66
CA ALA A 322 12.48 -7.89 25.00
C ALA A 322 12.84 -8.72 23.76
N LEU A 323 12.25 -8.41 22.60
CA LEU A 323 12.58 -9.06 21.35
C LEU A 323 13.92 -8.56 20.83
N GLU A 324 14.82 -9.51 20.59
CA GLU A 324 16.13 -9.23 20.01
C GLU A 324 16.02 -9.00 18.50
N LYS A 325 17.07 -8.44 17.90
CA LYS A 325 17.11 -8.29 16.45
C LYS A 325 17.37 -9.66 15.82
N LEU A 326 16.43 -10.12 14.99
CA LEU A 326 16.58 -11.38 14.24
C LEU A 326 17.63 -11.30 13.14
N ASP A 327 18.16 -12.47 12.80
CA ASP A 327 18.96 -12.69 11.60
C ASP A 327 18.16 -12.44 10.33
N LYS A 328 18.86 -12.15 9.22
CA LYS A 328 18.26 -11.82 7.92
C LYS A 328 17.41 -12.93 7.30
N SER A 329 17.51 -14.15 7.80
CA SER A 329 16.76 -15.33 7.36
C SER A 329 15.53 -15.61 8.21
N LYS A 330 15.27 -14.84 9.27
CA LYS A 330 14.16 -15.09 10.21
C LYS A 330 13.14 -13.97 10.17
N VAL A 331 11.89 -14.30 10.46
CA VAL A 331 10.79 -13.34 10.58
C VAL A 331 9.98 -13.62 11.85
N TYR A 332 9.59 -12.57 12.57
CA TYR A 332 8.70 -12.72 13.71
C TYR A 332 7.26 -12.91 13.27
N CYS A 333 6.63 -13.98 13.74
CA CYS A 333 5.20 -14.23 13.63
C CYS A 333 4.56 -13.93 14.98
N ILE A 334 3.91 -12.77 15.06
CA ILE A 334 3.42 -12.19 16.31
C ILE A 334 1.94 -12.52 16.45
N PHE A 335 1.62 -13.36 17.42
CA PHE A 335 0.25 -13.69 17.81
C PHE A 335 -0.19 -12.75 18.92
N SER A 336 -1.23 -11.94 18.66
CA SER A 336 -1.72 -10.98 19.64
C SER A 336 -3.22 -10.74 19.52
N GLU A 337 -3.90 -10.73 20.67
CA GLU A 337 -5.30 -10.30 20.79
C GLU A 337 -5.44 -8.76 20.88
N ALA A 338 -4.32 -8.02 20.90
CA ALA A 338 -4.33 -6.58 21.04
C ALA A 338 -4.81 -5.86 19.76
N ASP A 339 -5.24 -4.61 19.90
CA ASP A 339 -5.64 -3.79 18.76
C ASP A 339 -4.48 -3.63 17.76
N LYS A 340 -4.72 -4.04 16.50
CA LYS A 340 -3.72 -4.08 15.42
C LYS A 340 -3.00 -2.73 15.26
N LYS A 341 -3.73 -1.61 15.26
CA LYS A 341 -3.15 -0.27 15.08
C LYS A 341 -2.21 0.10 16.22
N GLN A 342 -2.56 -0.24 17.45
CA GLN A 342 -1.69 0.02 18.60
C GLN A 342 -0.44 -0.86 18.59
N LEU A 343 -0.57 -2.13 18.19
CA LEU A 343 0.54 -3.07 18.08
C LEU A 343 1.53 -2.62 17.01
N THR A 344 1.06 -2.35 15.78
CA THR A 344 1.89 -1.89 14.65
C THR A 344 2.63 -0.61 14.99
N ALA A 345 1.97 0.38 15.61
CA ALA A 345 2.60 1.63 16.03
C ALA A 345 3.65 1.47 17.16
N GLN A 346 3.65 0.36 17.91
CA GLN A 346 4.74 0.05 18.86
C GLN A 346 5.86 -0.73 18.18
N LEU A 347 5.53 -1.65 17.27
CA LEU A 347 6.50 -2.42 16.51
C LEU A 347 7.34 -1.54 15.59
N GLU A 348 6.74 -0.57 14.90
CA GLU A 348 7.48 0.41 14.08
C GLU A 348 8.43 1.30 14.87
N ARG A 349 8.13 1.54 16.16
CA ARG A 349 9.00 2.29 17.07
C ARG A 349 10.14 1.43 17.63
N SER A 350 10.05 0.12 17.46
CA SER A 350 11.08 -0.82 17.86
C SER A 350 12.11 -0.99 16.74
N SER A 351 13.21 -1.67 17.02
CA SER A 351 14.27 -1.95 16.04
C SER A 351 13.95 -3.14 15.11
N LEU A 352 12.73 -3.68 15.18
CA LEU A 352 12.31 -4.81 14.37
C LEU A 352 12.09 -4.38 12.92
N THR A 353 12.74 -5.10 12.01
CA THR A 353 12.73 -4.78 10.58
C THR A 353 11.69 -5.57 9.80
N SER A 354 11.31 -6.75 10.28
CA SER A 354 10.51 -7.72 9.53
C SER A 354 9.61 -8.49 10.49
N PHE A 355 8.29 -8.34 10.36
CA PHE A 355 7.33 -9.04 11.22
C PHE A 355 5.99 -9.28 10.50
N ILE A 356 5.27 -10.30 10.96
CA ILE A 356 3.96 -10.72 10.48
C ILE A 356 3.03 -10.74 11.68
N ILE A 357 1.89 -10.06 11.59
CA ILE A 357 0.89 -10.01 12.66
C ILE A 357 -0.22 -11.04 12.37
N PHE A 358 -0.47 -11.88 13.36
CA PHE A 358 -1.58 -12.82 13.43
C PHE A 358 -2.59 -12.30 14.47
N SER A 359 -3.84 -12.16 14.05
CA SER A 359 -4.96 -11.67 14.86
C SER A 359 -6.02 -12.71 15.10
#